data_AF-A0A1M5JE36-F1
#
_entry.id   AF-A0A1M5JE36-F1
#
_cell.length_a   1.000
_cell.length_b   1.000
_cell.length_c   1.000
_cell.angle_alpha   90.00
_cell.angle_beta   90.00
_cell.angle_gamma   90.00
#
_symmetry.space_group_name_H-M   'P 1'
#
loop_
_entity.id
_entity.type
_entity.pdbx_description
1 polymer ?
#
loop_
_entity_poly.entity_id
_entity_poly.type
_entity_poly.pdbx_seq_one_letter_code
_entity_poly.pdbx_strand_id
1 'polypeptide(L)'
;MVNEAIHDGHNDAVILEELAPGDRWGPVYGELLTFGDPETRLPAIDHLEGFHPCDYCLYRRVLVPARASGTGLPAWLYVVGNRWTGSVKELIGGIWR
;
A
#
# COMPACT_ATOMS: atom_id res chain seq x y z
N MET A 1 -18.02 10.61 29.31
CA MET A 1 -17.52 9.45 30.07
C MET A 1 -16.11 9.19 29.60
N VAL A 2 -15.16 9.34 30.51
CA VAL A 2 -13.74 9.01 30.33
C VAL A 2 -13.56 7.50 30.33
N ASN A 3 -12.52 7.00 29.66
CA ASN A 3 -11.79 5.73 29.89
C ASN A 3 -10.60 5.77 28.92
N GLU A 4 -9.49 6.43 29.28
CA GLU A 4 -8.36 5.95 30.09
C GLU A 4 -7.45 4.99 29.30
N ALA A 5 -6.26 5.49 29.00
CA ALA A 5 -5.20 4.79 28.27
C ALA A 5 -4.47 3.85 29.23
N ILE A 6 -4.46 2.55 28.93
CA ILE A 6 -3.55 1.62 29.58
C ILE A 6 -2.19 1.74 28.88
N HIS A 7 -1.25 2.34 29.60
CA HIS A 7 0.16 2.37 29.24
C HIS A 7 0.81 1.12 29.84
N ASP A 8 1.01 0.09 29.02
CA ASP A 8 2.02 -0.93 29.30
C ASP A 8 2.94 -1.04 28.09
N GLY A 9 4.24 -1.02 28.40
CA GLY A 9 5.31 -0.78 27.46
C GLY A 9 5.49 -1.91 26.45
N HIS A 10 5.97 -1.52 25.27
CA HIS A 10 6.52 -2.40 24.24
C HIS A 10 5.49 -3.33 23.57
N ASN A 11 4.68 -2.78 22.65
CA ASN A 11 4.46 -3.28 21.27
C ASN A 11 3.20 -2.62 20.68
N ASP A 12 3.29 -1.33 20.31
CA ASP A 12 2.21 -0.67 19.58
C ASP A 12 2.30 -1.02 18.10
N ALA A 13 1.94 -2.25 17.79
CA ALA A 13 1.49 -2.57 16.45
C ALA A 13 0.15 -1.87 16.25
N VAL A 14 0.13 -0.74 15.53
CA VAL A 14 -1.08 -0.36 14.80
C VAL A 14 -1.33 -1.48 13.80
N ILE A 15 -2.21 -2.39 14.19
CA ILE A 15 -2.79 -3.41 13.33
C ILE A 15 -3.93 -2.71 12.59
N LEU A 16 -3.84 -2.62 11.27
CA LEU A 16 -4.99 -2.27 10.45
C LEU A 16 -5.88 -3.50 10.42
N GLU A 17 -6.75 -3.61 11.42
CA GLU A 17 -7.55 -4.80 11.71
C GLU A 17 -6.67 -6.03 11.99
N GLU A 18 -6.76 -6.56 13.21
CA GLU A 18 -6.39 -7.95 13.43
C GLU A 18 -7.31 -8.77 12.54
N LEU A 19 -6.84 -9.04 11.32
CA LEU A 19 -7.49 -9.89 10.34
C LEU A 19 -7.90 -11.14 11.09
N ALA A 20 -9.21 -11.31 11.25
CA ALA A 20 -9.74 -12.34 12.12
C ALA A 20 -9.17 -13.69 11.65
N PRO A 21 -8.88 -14.66 12.54
CA PRO A 21 -8.36 -15.95 12.13
C PRO A 21 -9.28 -16.61 11.08
N GLY A 22 -8.92 -16.50 9.79
CA GLY A 22 -9.81 -16.79 8.66
C GLY A 22 -9.70 -15.82 7.47
N ASP A 23 -9.11 -14.64 7.65
CA ASP A 23 -8.91 -13.68 6.57
C ASP A 23 -7.71 -14.06 5.70
N ARG A 24 -8.00 -14.42 4.45
CA ARG A 24 -7.07 -15.01 3.47
C ARG A 24 -6.03 -14.04 2.88
N TRP A 25 -6.01 -12.78 3.32
CA TRP A 25 -5.19 -11.74 2.71
C TRP A 25 -3.96 -11.46 3.56
N GLY A 26 -2.80 -11.92 3.09
CA GLY A 26 -1.51 -11.65 3.73
C GLY A 26 -0.91 -10.28 3.35
N PRO A 27 0.10 -9.80 4.08
CA PRO A 27 0.81 -8.57 3.73
C PRO A 27 1.53 -8.71 2.39
N VAL A 28 1.62 -7.60 1.64
CA VAL A 28 2.47 -7.48 0.46
C VAL A 28 3.78 -6.81 0.89
N TYR A 29 4.90 -7.48 0.62
CA TYR A 29 6.23 -6.98 0.95
C TYR A 29 6.88 -6.34 -0.27
N GLY A 30 7.59 -5.24 -0.04
CA GLY A 30 8.29 -4.51 -1.07
C GLY A 30 9.20 -3.44 -0.47
N GLU A 31 9.65 -2.54 -1.32
CA GLU A 31 10.54 -1.43 -0.96
C GLU A 31 9.78 -0.11 -0.99
N LEU A 32 10.08 0.79 -0.04
CA LEU A 32 9.53 2.13 -0.01
C LEU A 32 10.55 3.12 -0.57
N LEU A 33 10.18 3.81 -1.64
CA LEU A 33 10.99 4.84 -2.27
C LEU A 33 10.51 6.22 -1.84
N THR A 34 11.45 7.07 -1.41
CA THR A 34 11.20 8.48 -1.09
C THR A 34 11.83 9.37 -2.15
N PHE A 35 11.09 10.39 -2.57
CA PHE A 35 11.53 11.33 -3.59
C PHE A 35 11.64 12.72 -2.97
N GLY A 36 12.75 13.43 -3.21
CA GLY A 36 12.92 14.82 -2.79
C GLY A 36 12.11 15.81 -3.64
N ASP A 37 11.70 15.40 -4.83
CA ASP A 37 10.99 16.16 -5.86
C ASP A 37 9.75 15.40 -6.36
N PRO A 38 8.79 15.07 -5.47
CA PRO A 38 7.63 14.24 -5.83
C PRO A 38 6.76 14.87 -6.92
N GLU A 39 6.69 16.21 -7.00
CA GLU A 39 5.94 16.93 -8.02
C GLU A 39 6.48 16.72 -9.45
N THR A 40 7.74 16.31 -9.60
CA THR A 40 8.33 16.01 -10.90
C THR A 40 8.44 14.51 -11.15
N ARG A 41 8.85 13.73 -10.14
CA ARG A 41 9.05 12.29 -10.28
C ARG A 41 7.75 11.49 -10.34
N LEU A 42 6.74 11.85 -9.55
CA LEU A 42 5.47 11.12 -9.57
C LEU A 42 4.78 11.25 -10.93
N PRO A 43 4.65 12.43 -11.56
CA PRO A 43 4.13 12.52 -12.92
C PRO A 43 4.93 11.71 -13.94
N ALA A 44 6.26 11.64 -13.82
CA ALA A 44 7.08 10.83 -14.72
C ALA A 44 6.78 9.32 -14.58
N ILE A 45 6.59 8.83 -13.35
CA ILE A 45 6.15 7.44 -13.09
C ILE A 45 4.72 7.24 -13.58
N ASP A 46 3.83 8.19 -13.31
CA ASP A 46 2.44 8.16 -13.76
C ASP A 46 2.38 7.95 -15.30
N HIS A 47 3.20 8.68 -16.07
CA HIS A 47 3.29 8.49 -17.52
C HIS A 47 3.82 7.11 -17.94
N LEU A 48 4.81 6.55 -17.23
CA LEU A 48 5.34 5.21 -17.51
C LEU A 48 4.29 4.12 -17.25
N GLU A 49 3.50 4.26 -16.19
CA GLU A 49 2.43 3.34 -15.82
C GLU A 49 1.14 3.55 -16.65
N GLY A 50 1.13 4.55 -17.53
CA GLY A 50 -0.05 4.93 -18.29
C GLY A 50 -1.17 5.50 -17.41
N PHE A 51 -0.85 6.01 -16.22
CA PHE A 51 -1.77 6.72 -15.34
C PHE A 51 -2.03 8.15 -15.87
N HIS A 52 -3.28 8.40 -16.19
CA HIS A 52 -3.84 9.65 -16.67
C HIS A 52 -5.09 9.99 -15.85
N PRO A 53 -5.04 10.95 -14.92
CA PRO A 53 -6.17 11.25 -14.03
C PRO A 53 -7.48 11.64 -14.75
N CYS A 54 -7.45 11.90 -16.06
CA CYS A 54 -8.59 12.29 -16.88
C CYS A 54 -8.94 11.31 -18.03
N ASP A 55 -8.27 10.16 -18.17
CA ASP A 55 -8.45 9.24 -19.31
C ASP A 55 -8.32 7.74 -18.94
N TYR A 56 -8.37 6.84 -19.93
CA TYR A 56 -8.16 5.40 -19.77
C TYR A 56 -6.82 5.08 -19.11
N CYS A 57 -6.83 4.34 -18.00
CA CYS A 57 -5.63 3.95 -17.25
C CYS A 57 -5.67 2.47 -16.87
N LEU A 58 -4.54 1.77 -17.04
CA LEU A 58 -4.37 0.40 -16.56
C LEU A 58 -4.14 0.35 -15.05
N TYR A 59 -3.43 1.34 -14.51
CA TYR A 59 -3.14 1.48 -13.09
C TYR A 59 -3.86 2.69 -12.49
N ARG A 60 -4.09 2.67 -11.19
CA ARG A 60 -4.61 3.80 -10.41
C ARG A 60 -3.76 4.01 -9.17
N ARG A 61 -3.47 5.27 -8.86
CA ARG A 61 -2.72 5.63 -7.66
C ARG A 61 -3.64 5.69 -6.44
N VAL A 62 -3.32 4.93 -5.40
CA VAL A 62 -4.04 4.90 -4.12
C VAL A 62 -3.07 5.15 -2.98
N LEU A 63 -3.56 5.79 -1.92
CA LEU A 63 -2.79 5.97 -0.70
C LEU A 63 -3.06 4.77 0.22
N VAL A 64 -2.01 4.03 0.57
CA VAL A 64 -2.09 2.89 1.47
C VAL A 64 -1.21 3.11 2.69
N PRO A 65 -1.59 2.62 3.86
CA PRO A 65 -0.68 2.53 4.98
C PRO A 65 0.36 1.42 4.73
N ALA A 66 1.63 1.78 4.79
CA ALA A 66 2.77 0.87 4.70
C ALA A 66 3.53 0.85 6.02
N ARG A 67 4.06 -0.32 6.40
CA ARG A 67 4.91 -0.44 7.59
C ARG A 67 6.38 -0.46 7.16
N ALA A 68 7.15 0.53 7.60
CA ALA A 68 8.59 0.62 7.35
C ALA A 68 9.30 0.89 8.68
N SER A 69 10.34 0.09 8.98
CA SER A 69 11.15 0.23 10.20
C SER A 69 10.34 0.27 11.51
N GLY A 70 9.21 -0.46 11.56
CA GLY A 70 8.31 -0.49 12.72
C GLY A 70 7.29 0.64 12.79
N THR A 71 7.35 1.64 11.89
CA THR A 71 6.43 2.77 11.83
C THR A 71 5.44 2.62 10.68
N GLY A 72 4.18 3.02 10.89
CA GLY A 72 3.17 3.14 9.84
C GLY A 72 3.30 4.47 9.11
N LEU A 73 3.44 4.44 7.80
CA LEU A 73 3.58 5.61 6.94
C LEU A 73 2.60 5.53 5.76
N PRO A 74 2.00 6.64 5.33
CA PRO A 74 1.23 6.66 4.09
C PRO A 74 2.18 6.53 2.89
N ALA A 75 1.86 5.64 1.97
CA ALA A 75 2.61 5.41 0.74
C ALA A 75 1.67 5.40 -0.47
N TRP A 76 2.16 5.94 -1.59
CA TRP A 76 1.46 5.81 -2.87
C TRP A 76 1.71 4.42 -3.45
N LEU A 77 0.63 3.73 -3.83
CA LEU A 77 0.66 2.43 -4.50
C LEU A 77 -0.12 2.50 -5.81
N TYR A 78 0.39 1.83 -6.84
CA TYR A 78 -0.30 1.65 -8.11
C TYR A 78 -1.04 0.31 -8.09
N VAL A 79 -2.36 0.35 -8.22
CA VAL A 79 -3.20 -0.85 -8.30
C VAL A 79 -3.81 -0.97 -9.69
N VAL A 80 -3.89 -2.21 -10.19
CA VAL A 80 -4.52 -2.43 -11.48
C VAL A 80 -6.00 -2.03 -11.42
N GLY A 81 -6.47 -1.33 -12.45
CA GLY A 81 -7.85 -0.92 -12.61
C GLY A 81 -8.79 -2.10 -12.88
N ASN A 82 -10.08 -1.85 -12.76
CA ASN A 82 -11.15 -2.85 -12.93
C ASN A 82 -11.34 -3.40 -14.35
N ARG A 83 -10.50 -3.01 -15.31
CA ARG A 83 -10.59 -3.38 -16.73
C ARG A 83 -9.45 -4.27 -17.22
N TRP A 84 -8.57 -4.73 -16.34
CA TRP A 84 -7.56 -5.73 -16.71
C TRP A 84 -8.21 -7.09 -17.01
N THR A 85 -7.98 -7.61 -18.21
CA THR A 85 -8.53 -8.88 -18.70
C THR A 85 -7.49 -10.00 -18.79
N GLY A 86 -6.24 -9.73 -18.41
CA GLY A 86 -5.18 -10.72 -18.38
C GLY A 86 -5.29 -11.66 -17.17
N SER A 87 -4.56 -12.78 -17.22
CA SER A 87 -4.43 -13.65 -16.05
C SER A 87 -3.58 -12.96 -14.97
N VAL A 88 -3.98 -13.14 -13.71
CA VAL A 88 -3.21 -12.71 -12.54
C VAL A 88 -2.73 -13.97 -11.85
N LYS A 89 -1.45 -14.01 -11.49
CA LYS A 89 -0.89 -15.04 -10.62
C LYS A 89 -0.71 -14.45 -9.23
N GLU A 90 -1.37 -15.06 -8.25
CA GLU A 90 -1.16 -14.69 -6.86
C GLU A 90 0.29 -14.95 -6.43
N LEU A 91 0.86 -13.99 -5.72
CA LEU A 91 2.16 -14.15 -5.07
C LEU A 91 1.92 -14.72 -3.67
N ILE A 92 2.13 -16.02 -3.52
CA ILE A 92 2.01 -16.67 -2.22
C ILE A 92 3.04 -16.06 -1.27
N GLY A 93 2.56 -15.48 -0.17
CA GLY A 93 3.38 -14.77 0.81
C GLY A 93 3.67 -13.31 0.46
N GLY A 94 3.13 -12.78 -0.64
CA GLY A 94 3.19 -11.35 -0.98
C GLY A 94 4.58 -10.85 -1.35
N ILE A 95 5.52 -11.74 -1.72
CA ILE A 95 6.90 -11.38 -2.09
C ILE A 95 7.08 -11.58 -3.59
N TRP A 96 7.47 -10.50 -4.27
CA TRP A 96 7.99 -10.57 -5.65
C TRP A 96 9.47 -10.95 -5.62
N ARG A 97 9.90 -11.88 -6.48
CA ARG A 97 11.28 -12.38 -6.58
C ARG A 97 11.86 -12.10 -7.95
#